data_AF-A0A4R2HL54-F1
#
_entry.id   AF-A0A4R2HL54-F1
#
_cell.length_a   1.000
_cell.length_b   1.000
_cell.length_c   1.000
_cell.angle_alpha   90.00
_cell.angle_beta   90.00
_cell.angle_gamma   90.00
#
_symmetry.space_group_name_H-M   'P 1'
#
loop_
_entity.id
_entity.type
_entity.pdbx_description
1 polymer ?
#
loop_
_entity_poly.entity_id
_entity_poly.type
_entity_poly.pdbx_seq_one_letter_code
_entity_poly.pdbx_strand_id
1 'polypeptide(L)'
;MPTDLIDELKSNISLLQNQPLSGGIVAKNLRISDNGSGELTLYGDFTITLKVLDLTTNGAPDLNSLMTFTQQVITSKLRGGGYKSGINFLKYNAVKKAFDKDKTWTYSIRYNFNFSVNVIQINMLNQLRGNDFVLAVVDSIGHQFTDQYGKRHYSGGLTNGKGGPAVITYDIWKKNRYLGVHEFFHTLGLDDIEDHGKKERLMYHLDDNTGQSISDTERGDMMHFIMGDLRRMLKGNYSNVSNNTIQLLRIFINNKTNGFKYNKAKFR
;
A
#
# COMPACT_ATOMS: atom_id res chain seq x y z
N MET A 1 24.47 29.78 -1.75
CA MET A 1 24.05 28.54 -2.41
C MET A 1 22.52 28.58 -2.53
N PRO A 2 21.95 28.46 -3.73
CA PRO A 2 20.51 28.63 -3.94
C PRO A 2 19.77 27.42 -3.37
N THR A 3 18.80 27.65 -2.49
CA THR A 3 17.88 26.63 -1.98
C THR A 3 16.98 26.18 -3.11
N ASP A 4 17.35 25.09 -3.77
CA ASP A 4 16.68 24.52 -4.93
C ASP A 4 15.43 23.72 -4.50
N LEU A 5 14.47 23.43 -5.40
CA LEU A 5 13.38 22.47 -5.14
C LEU A 5 13.93 21.17 -4.53
N ILE A 6 15.12 20.80 -4.96
CA ILE A 6 15.90 19.68 -4.44
C ILE A 6 16.27 19.84 -2.96
N ASP A 7 16.59 21.04 -2.48
CA ASP A 7 16.92 21.27 -1.07
C ASP A 7 15.66 21.25 -0.19
N GLU A 8 14.52 21.67 -0.69
CA GLU A 8 13.24 21.45 -0.01
C GLU A 8 12.87 19.97 0.00
N LEU A 9 13.01 19.26 -1.11
CA LEU A 9 12.80 17.81 -1.17
C LEU A 9 13.77 17.06 -0.24
N LYS A 10 15.03 17.49 -0.13
CA LYS A 10 16.01 16.97 0.84
C LYS A 10 15.62 17.29 2.28
N SER A 11 15.16 18.51 2.58
CA SER A 11 14.69 18.90 3.91
C SER A 11 13.45 18.09 4.32
N ASN A 12 12.55 17.87 3.38
CA ASN A 12 11.38 17.03 3.55
C ASN A 12 11.81 15.58 3.85
N ILE A 13 12.72 15.05 3.05
CA ILE A 13 13.33 13.73 3.22
C ILE A 13 14.05 13.58 4.57
N SER A 14 14.73 14.61 5.08
CA SER A 14 15.47 14.55 6.34
C SER A 14 14.55 14.51 7.56
N LEU A 15 13.42 15.22 7.51
CA LEU A 15 12.40 15.20 8.58
C LEU A 15 11.67 13.86 8.69
N LEU A 16 11.63 13.09 7.60
CA LEU A 16 10.89 11.81 7.51
C LEU A 16 11.73 10.60 7.94
N GLN A 17 13.02 10.79 8.22
CA GLN A 17 13.91 9.70 8.63
C GLN A 17 13.46 9.11 9.97
N ASN A 18 13.30 7.79 10.02
CA ASN A 18 12.92 7.02 11.21
C ASN A 18 11.54 7.33 11.81
N GLN A 19 10.70 8.10 11.14
CA GLN A 19 9.32 8.33 11.58
C GLN A 19 8.41 7.21 11.07
N PRO A 20 7.54 6.63 11.93
CA PRO A 20 6.43 5.79 11.48
C PRO A 20 5.46 6.61 10.62
N LEU A 21 5.21 6.14 9.41
CA LEU A 21 4.36 6.76 8.40
C LEU A 21 2.98 6.07 8.37
N SER A 22 2.17 6.36 7.35
CA SER A 22 0.98 5.57 7.04
C SER A 22 1.33 4.11 6.75
N GLY A 23 0.42 3.19 7.08
CA GLY A 23 0.59 1.75 6.87
C GLY A 23 1.58 1.01 7.80
N GLY A 24 2.19 1.64 8.80
CA GLY A 24 3.29 1.00 9.53
C GLY A 24 4.58 0.94 8.69
N ILE A 25 4.72 1.89 7.77
CA ILE A 25 5.93 2.11 6.99
C ILE A 25 6.90 2.96 7.81
N VAL A 26 8.19 2.64 7.78
CA VAL A 26 9.27 3.46 8.35
C VAL A 26 10.32 3.64 7.27
N ALA A 27 10.68 4.89 6.99
CA ALA A 27 11.69 5.21 5.99
C ALA A 27 13.02 5.59 6.64
N LYS A 28 14.14 5.17 6.03
CA LYS A 28 15.51 5.47 6.45
C LYS A 28 16.37 5.73 5.23
N ASN A 29 17.51 6.40 5.43
CA ASN A 29 18.50 6.69 4.40
C ASN A 29 17.91 7.31 3.13
N LEU A 30 16.76 8.00 3.24
CA LEU A 30 16.12 8.61 2.07
C LEU A 30 17.03 9.67 1.46
N ARG A 31 17.15 9.68 0.12
CA ARG A 31 17.95 10.64 -0.65
C ARG A 31 17.25 10.95 -1.97
N ILE A 32 17.59 12.09 -2.54
CA ILE A 32 17.14 12.49 -3.87
C ILE A 32 18.31 13.05 -4.68
N SER A 33 18.37 12.70 -5.96
CA SER A 33 19.28 13.28 -6.95
C SER A 33 18.50 13.76 -8.17
N ASP A 34 18.84 14.93 -8.69
CA ASP A 34 18.37 15.42 -9.99
C ASP A 34 19.47 15.17 -11.02
N ASN A 35 19.13 14.62 -12.17
CA ASN A 35 20.08 14.41 -13.27
C ASN A 35 20.22 15.65 -14.19
N GLY A 36 19.45 16.71 -13.94
CA GLY A 36 19.47 17.95 -14.72
C GLY A 36 18.70 17.88 -16.05
N SER A 37 18.05 16.75 -16.35
CA SER A 37 17.31 16.52 -17.60
C SER A 37 15.81 16.26 -17.36
N GLY A 38 15.28 16.67 -16.21
CA GLY A 38 13.88 16.45 -15.84
C GLY A 38 13.58 15.06 -15.27
N GLU A 39 14.60 14.28 -14.89
CA GLU A 39 14.43 13.04 -14.11
C GLU A 39 14.99 13.20 -12.69
N LEU A 40 14.15 12.94 -11.70
CA LEU A 40 14.54 12.81 -10.30
C LEU A 40 14.74 11.33 -9.97
N THR A 41 15.81 11.01 -9.25
CA THR A 41 15.98 9.68 -8.67
C THR A 41 15.90 9.75 -7.15
N LEU A 42 15.01 8.96 -6.55
CA LEU A 42 14.86 8.85 -5.11
C LEU A 42 15.42 7.53 -4.63
N TYR A 43 16.12 7.55 -3.51
CA TYR A 43 16.73 6.39 -2.87
C TYR A 43 16.32 6.29 -1.41
N GLY A 44 16.48 5.11 -0.82
CA GLY A 44 16.35 4.89 0.61
C GLY A 44 15.80 3.52 0.95
N ASP A 45 15.69 3.28 2.25
CA ASP A 45 15.28 2.00 2.81
C ASP A 45 13.92 2.16 3.49
N PHE A 46 12.99 1.28 3.17
CA PHE A 46 11.66 1.26 3.73
C PHE A 46 11.45 -0.04 4.49
N THR A 47 10.97 0.05 5.73
CA THR A 47 10.41 -1.08 6.45
C THR A 47 8.90 -0.97 6.41
N ILE A 48 8.20 -2.02 5.98
CA ILE A 48 6.74 -2.08 6.03
C ILE A 48 6.34 -3.14 7.05
N THR A 49 5.42 -2.81 7.95
CA THR A 49 4.83 -3.79 8.88
C THR A 49 3.38 -4.06 8.53
N LEU A 50 3.08 -5.28 8.08
CA LEU A 50 1.72 -5.77 7.89
C LEU A 50 1.29 -6.57 9.13
N LYS A 51 0.21 -6.13 9.78
CA LYS A 51 -0.37 -6.84 10.93
C LYS A 51 -1.48 -7.76 10.46
N VAL A 52 -1.37 -9.04 10.82
CA VAL A 52 -2.36 -10.05 10.47
C VAL A 52 -3.20 -10.37 11.69
N LEU A 53 -4.50 -10.20 11.57
CA LEU A 53 -5.46 -10.43 12.65
C LEU A 53 -6.32 -11.65 12.31
N ASP A 54 -6.12 -12.75 13.02
CA ASP A 54 -6.96 -13.94 12.87
C ASP A 54 -8.32 -13.72 13.55
N LEU A 55 -9.37 -13.60 12.75
CA LEU A 55 -10.76 -13.53 13.20
C LEU A 55 -11.55 -14.78 12.82
N THR A 56 -10.91 -15.86 12.37
CA THR A 56 -11.61 -17.11 12.04
C THR A 56 -12.20 -17.76 13.30
N THR A 57 -13.31 -18.47 13.12
CA THR A 57 -14.01 -19.17 14.20
C THR A 57 -13.18 -20.34 14.74
N ASN A 58 -12.59 -21.13 13.85
CA ASN A 58 -11.86 -22.35 14.22
C ASN A 58 -10.34 -22.14 14.36
N GLY A 59 -9.86 -20.91 14.16
CA GLY A 59 -8.44 -20.62 14.04
C GLY A 59 -7.90 -20.95 12.65
N ALA A 60 -6.78 -20.30 12.31
CA ALA A 60 -6.11 -20.44 11.02
C ALA A 60 -4.80 -21.25 11.18
N PRO A 61 -4.82 -22.60 11.15
CA PRO A 61 -3.65 -23.44 11.46
C PRO A 61 -2.43 -23.20 10.55
N ASP A 62 -2.63 -22.81 9.30
CA ASP A 62 -1.56 -22.57 8.31
C ASP A 62 -1.14 -21.09 8.24
N LEU A 63 -1.65 -20.25 9.16
CA LEU A 63 -1.50 -18.80 9.09
C LEU A 63 -0.02 -18.35 9.01
N ASN A 64 0.85 -18.96 9.81
CA ASN A 64 2.28 -18.65 9.79
C ASN A 64 2.93 -18.92 8.41
N SER A 65 2.55 -20.01 7.75
CA SER A 65 3.06 -20.32 6.42
C SER A 65 2.57 -19.32 5.38
N LEU A 66 1.30 -18.91 5.46
CA LEU A 66 0.71 -17.92 4.57
C LEU A 66 1.34 -16.54 4.76
N MET A 67 1.52 -16.12 6.01
CA MET A 67 2.20 -14.88 6.36
C MET A 67 3.64 -14.83 5.86
N THR A 68 4.40 -15.91 6.06
CA THR A 68 5.80 -16.00 5.60
C THR A 68 5.88 -15.89 4.07
N PHE A 69 4.99 -16.60 3.37
CA PHE A 69 4.89 -16.51 1.92
C PHE A 69 4.58 -15.07 1.47
N THR A 70 3.56 -14.45 2.07
CA THR A 70 3.19 -13.07 1.77
C THR A 70 4.33 -12.09 2.01
N GLN A 71 5.06 -12.24 3.13
CA GLN A 71 6.23 -11.41 3.43
C GLN A 71 7.31 -11.51 2.33
N GLN A 72 7.66 -12.73 1.93
CA GLN A 72 8.68 -12.99 0.92
C GLN A 72 8.27 -12.43 -0.44
N VAL A 73 7.01 -12.64 -0.84
CA VAL A 73 6.52 -12.17 -2.13
C VAL A 73 6.43 -10.65 -2.16
N ILE A 74 5.86 -9.99 -1.13
CA ILE A 74 5.81 -8.52 -1.08
C ILE A 74 7.23 -7.94 -1.21
N THR A 75 8.17 -8.44 -0.40
CA THR A 75 9.57 -7.99 -0.41
C THR A 75 10.18 -8.16 -1.81
N SER A 76 9.95 -9.30 -2.46
CA SER A 76 10.46 -9.58 -3.80
C SER A 76 9.85 -8.66 -4.86
N LYS A 77 8.54 -8.41 -4.81
CA LYS A 77 7.81 -7.61 -5.81
C LYS A 77 8.08 -6.11 -5.69
N LEU A 78 8.39 -5.62 -4.50
CA LEU A 78 8.83 -4.24 -4.29
C LEU A 78 10.32 -4.03 -4.60
N ARG A 79 11.09 -5.09 -4.82
CA ARG A 79 12.52 -5.00 -5.14
C ARG A 79 12.75 -4.42 -6.54
N GLY A 80 13.84 -3.67 -6.67
CA GLY A 80 14.30 -3.14 -7.95
C GLY A 80 13.72 -1.78 -8.31
N GLY A 81 12.96 -1.15 -7.41
CA GLY A 81 12.47 0.20 -7.62
C GLY A 81 11.26 0.28 -8.54
N GLY A 82 11.02 1.47 -9.11
CA GLY A 82 9.95 1.70 -10.08
C GLY A 82 10.12 3.05 -10.79
N TYR A 83 9.34 3.27 -11.83
CA TYR A 83 9.39 4.51 -12.60
C TYR A 83 7.99 5.11 -12.75
N LYS A 84 7.90 6.43 -12.57
CA LYS A 84 6.66 7.18 -12.78
C LYS A 84 6.97 8.48 -13.50
N SER A 85 6.49 8.60 -14.73
CA SER A 85 6.56 9.84 -15.50
C SER A 85 5.37 10.76 -15.22
N GLY A 86 5.51 12.03 -15.59
CA GLY A 86 4.38 12.97 -15.60
C GLY A 86 4.03 13.57 -14.23
N ILE A 87 4.95 13.54 -13.26
CA ILE A 87 4.67 14.08 -11.92
C ILE A 87 4.86 15.59 -11.93
N ASN A 88 3.79 16.32 -11.63
CA ASN A 88 3.78 17.77 -11.61
C ASN A 88 4.18 18.31 -10.23
N PHE A 89 5.21 19.16 -10.22
CA PHE A 89 5.63 19.96 -9.08
C PHE A 89 5.41 21.44 -9.38
N LEU A 90 5.12 22.24 -8.35
CA LEU A 90 5.09 23.69 -8.52
C LEU A 90 6.51 24.17 -8.86
N LYS A 91 6.62 25.10 -9.81
CA LYS A 91 7.92 25.64 -10.20
C LYS A 91 8.45 26.50 -9.06
N TYR A 92 9.63 26.16 -8.54
CA TYR A 92 10.28 26.99 -7.53
C TYR A 92 10.93 28.21 -8.20
N ASN A 93 10.61 29.40 -7.70
CA ASN A 93 11.26 30.62 -8.14
C ASN A 93 12.40 30.96 -7.18
N ALA A 94 13.64 30.64 -7.58
CA ALA A 94 14.83 30.87 -6.78
C ALA A 94 15.04 32.33 -6.38
N VAL A 95 14.61 33.29 -7.21
CA VAL A 95 14.71 34.72 -6.93
C VAL A 95 13.71 35.13 -5.84
N LYS A 96 12.47 34.64 -5.92
CA LYS A 96 11.40 34.93 -4.95
C LYS A 96 11.43 34.03 -3.71
N LYS A 97 12.29 33.01 -3.70
CA LYS A 97 12.36 31.96 -2.67
C LYS A 97 11.00 31.31 -2.35
N ALA A 98 10.14 31.21 -3.35
CA ALA A 98 8.77 30.74 -3.20
C ALA A 98 8.36 29.91 -4.42
N PHE A 99 7.44 28.96 -4.21
CA PHE A 99 6.77 28.29 -5.32
C PHE A 99 5.85 29.25 -6.05
N ASP A 100 5.97 29.23 -7.38
CA ASP A 100 5.00 29.83 -8.26
C ASP A 100 3.75 28.92 -8.29
N LYS A 101 2.65 29.40 -7.70
CA LYS A 101 1.40 28.64 -7.60
C LYS A 101 0.72 28.45 -8.95
N ASP A 102 1.10 29.24 -9.96
CA ASP A 102 0.49 29.27 -11.28
C ASP A 102 1.35 28.55 -12.33
N LYS A 103 2.53 28.02 -11.96
CA LYS A 103 3.45 27.33 -12.87
C LYS A 103 3.89 25.99 -12.32
N THR A 104 3.95 25.01 -13.21
CA THR A 104 4.38 23.65 -12.87
C THR A 104 5.56 23.21 -13.72
N TRP A 105 6.35 22.28 -13.18
CA TRP A 105 7.29 21.47 -13.90
C TRP A 105 6.89 20.02 -13.82
N THR A 106 6.99 19.33 -14.94
CA THR A 106 6.72 17.91 -15.05
C THR A 106 8.04 17.16 -14.98
N TYR A 107 8.17 16.27 -14.00
CA TYR A 107 9.32 15.41 -13.82
C TYR A 107 8.97 13.96 -14.06
N SER A 108 9.95 13.21 -14.56
CA SER A 108 9.98 11.77 -14.41
C SER A 108 10.66 11.40 -13.10
N ILE A 109 10.16 10.39 -12.42
CA ILE A 109 10.72 9.92 -11.15
C ILE A 109 11.13 8.46 -11.27
N ARG A 110 12.39 8.19 -10.96
CA ARG A 110 12.92 6.85 -10.73
C ARG A 110 13.06 6.61 -9.24
N TYR A 111 12.40 5.58 -8.75
CA TYR A 111 12.47 5.14 -7.36
C TYR A 111 13.46 3.99 -7.28
N ASN A 112 14.47 4.11 -6.42
CA ASN A 112 15.51 3.12 -6.14
C ASN A 112 15.51 2.80 -4.64
N PHE A 113 14.42 2.20 -4.19
CA PHE A 113 14.20 1.89 -2.79
C PHE A 113 14.50 0.43 -2.46
N ASN A 114 15.03 0.20 -1.26
CA ASN A 114 15.14 -1.12 -0.67
C ASN A 114 13.97 -1.32 0.30
N PHE A 115 13.30 -2.46 0.22
CA PHE A 115 12.19 -2.79 1.10
C PHE A 115 12.53 -3.96 2.02
N SER A 116 12.19 -3.80 3.30
CA SER A 116 12.08 -4.88 4.26
C SER A 116 10.62 -4.97 4.68
N VAL A 117 9.99 -6.13 4.52
CA VAL A 117 8.60 -6.32 4.96
C VAL A 117 8.58 -7.26 6.15
N ASN A 118 7.83 -6.87 7.18
CA ASN A 118 7.56 -7.66 8.36
C ASN A 118 6.07 -7.99 8.39
N VAL A 119 5.72 -9.26 8.35
CA VAL A 119 4.35 -9.73 8.51
C VAL A 119 4.23 -10.34 9.89
N ILE A 120 3.48 -9.70 10.78
CA ILE A 120 3.36 -10.11 12.18
C ILE A 120 1.92 -10.44 12.52
N GLN A 121 1.72 -11.49 13.31
CA GLN A 121 0.39 -11.82 13.82
C GLN A 121 0.12 -10.95 15.05
N ILE A 122 -1.10 -10.43 15.12
CA ILE A 122 -1.65 -9.82 16.32
C ILE A 122 -2.84 -10.64 16.82
N ASN A 123 -3.05 -10.60 18.14
CA ASN A 123 -4.12 -11.33 18.81
C ASN A 123 -5.20 -10.39 19.34
N MET A 124 -4.92 -9.08 19.41
CA MET A 124 -5.83 -8.08 19.97
C MET A 124 -5.81 -6.79 19.16
N LEU A 125 -6.97 -6.12 19.07
CA LEU A 125 -7.11 -4.84 18.37
C LEU A 125 -6.26 -3.72 18.97
N ASN A 126 -5.97 -3.75 20.27
CA ASN A 126 -5.11 -2.75 20.93
C ASN A 126 -3.62 -2.84 20.51
N GLN A 127 -3.22 -3.91 19.81
CA GLN A 127 -1.90 -4.01 19.19
C GLN A 127 -1.83 -3.23 17.88
N LEU A 128 -2.97 -2.78 17.35
CA LEU A 128 -3.03 -1.83 16.26
C LEU A 128 -2.76 -0.41 16.77
N ARG A 129 -2.03 0.35 15.97
CA ARG A 129 -1.69 1.75 16.15
C ARG A 129 -2.30 2.55 15.00
N GLY A 130 -2.33 3.86 15.15
CA GLY A 130 -2.77 4.76 14.09
C GLY A 130 -1.95 4.53 12.84
N ASN A 131 -2.64 4.13 11.76
CA ASN A 131 -2.10 3.83 10.45
C ASN A 131 -1.34 2.51 10.30
N ASP A 132 -1.62 1.42 11.01
CA ASP A 132 -1.06 0.13 10.58
C ASP A 132 -1.70 -0.38 9.28
N PHE A 133 -0.93 -1.06 8.43
CA PHE A 133 -1.52 -1.99 7.46
C PHE A 133 -2.04 -3.21 8.20
N VAL A 134 -3.29 -3.57 7.92
CA VAL A 134 -3.96 -4.71 8.55
C VAL A 134 -4.52 -5.62 7.49
N LEU A 135 -4.26 -6.90 7.63
CA LEU A 135 -4.90 -7.98 6.90
C LEU A 135 -5.68 -8.83 7.91
N ALA A 136 -7.00 -8.64 7.94
CA ALA A 136 -7.88 -9.44 8.78
C ALA A 136 -8.26 -10.74 8.07
N VAL A 137 -8.15 -11.85 8.76
CA VAL A 137 -8.47 -13.18 8.23
C VAL A 137 -9.82 -13.62 8.79
N VAL A 138 -10.78 -13.89 7.92
CA VAL A 138 -12.17 -14.21 8.28
C VAL A 138 -12.59 -15.58 7.74
N ASP A 139 -13.70 -16.10 8.24
CA ASP A 139 -14.25 -17.40 7.80
C ASP A 139 -14.81 -17.30 6.37
N SER A 140 -15.47 -16.19 6.02
CA SER A 140 -15.94 -15.93 4.67
C SER A 140 -16.27 -14.47 4.42
N ILE A 141 -16.19 -14.06 3.15
CA ILE A 141 -16.70 -12.79 2.63
C ILE A 141 -18.00 -13.06 1.85
N GLY A 142 -19.05 -12.28 2.10
CA GLY A 142 -20.34 -12.40 1.42
C GLY A 142 -20.50 -11.47 0.22
N HIS A 143 -19.56 -10.54 0.03
CA HIS A 143 -19.55 -9.58 -1.07
C HIS A 143 -19.42 -10.29 -2.43
N GLN A 144 -20.13 -9.74 -3.39
CA GLN A 144 -20.13 -10.18 -4.78
C GLN A 144 -20.09 -8.96 -5.69
N PHE A 145 -19.43 -9.12 -6.82
CA PHE A 145 -19.32 -8.08 -7.83
C PHE A 145 -19.63 -8.67 -9.22
N THR A 146 -19.88 -7.79 -10.17
CA THR A 146 -20.07 -8.15 -11.58
C THR A 146 -18.87 -7.60 -12.34
N ASP A 147 -18.20 -8.45 -13.13
CA ASP A 147 -17.07 -8.02 -13.97
C ASP A 147 -17.55 -7.18 -15.16
N GLN A 148 -16.60 -6.60 -15.90
CA GLN A 148 -16.88 -5.83 -17.12
C GLN A 148 -17.61 -6.64 -18.22
N TYR A 149 -17.65 -7.97 -18.11
CA TYR A 149 -18.31 -8.89 -19.04
C TYR A 149 -19.70 -9.33 -18.56
N GLY A 150 -20.18 -8.83 -17.42
CA GLY A 150 -21.50 -9.14 -16.87
C GLY A 150 -21.56 -10.44 -16.05
N LYS A 151 -20.42 -11.10 -15.77
CA LYS A 151 -20.35 -12.30 -14.94
C LYS A 151 -20.25 -11.93 -13.47
N ARG A 152 -21.01 -12.63 -12.62
CA ARG A 152 -21.02 -12.45 -11.16
C ARG A 152 -19.93 -13.29 -10.50
N HIS A 153 -19.16 -12.69 -9.61
CA HIS A 153 -18.07 -13.31 -8.87
C HIS A 153 -18.23 -13.17 -7.36
N TYR A 154 -17.59 -14.07 -6.62
CA TYR A 154 -17.44 -13.99 -5.17
C TYR A 154 -16.07 -13.44 -4.83
N SER A 155 -16.01 -12.56 -3.84
CA SER A 155 -14.74 -11.99 -3.39
C SER A 155 -13.99 -12.94 -2.45
N GLY A 156 -12.72 -13.21 -2.77
CA GLY A 156 -11.78 -13.90 -1.89
C GLY A 156 -11.15 -12.97 -0.85
N GLY A 157 -10.94 -11.71 -1.24
CA GLY A 157 -10.45 -10.63 -0.42
C GLY A 157 -11.10 -9.30 -0.78
N LEU A 158 -11.09 -8.36 0.16
CA LEU A 158 -11.56 -7.00 -0.01
C LEU A 158 -10.64 -6.03 0.72
N THR A 159 -10.43 -4.88 0.10
CA THR A 159 -9.66 -3.79 0.69
C THR A 159 -10.51 -2.52 0.82
N ASN A 160 -10.43 -1.85 1.96
CA ASN A 160 -11.13 -0.58 2.20
C ASN A 160 -10.34 0.62 1.62
N GLY A 161 -10.05 0.55 0.32
CA GLY A 161 -9.32 1.57 -0.42
C GLY A 161 -7.84 1.74 -0.02
N LYS A 162 -7.19 2.73 -0.65
CA LYS A 162 -5.76 3.02 -0.49
C LYS A 162 -5.46 3.42 0.96
N GLY A 163 -4.50 2.75 1.60
CA GLY A 163 -4.14 2.92 3.01
C GLY A 163 -5.11 2.30 4.03
N GLY A 164 -6.20 1.67 3.57
CA GLY A 164 -7.20 1.04 4.44
C GLY A 164 -6.85 -0.40 4.84
N PRO A 165 -7.62 -0.99 5.77
CA PRO A 165 -7.50 -2.41 6.08
C PRO A 165 -7.95 -3.29 4.91
N ALA A 166 -7.32 -4.45 4.80
CA ALA A 166 -7.71 -5.56 3.94
C ALA A 166 -8.33 -6.70 4.77
N VAL A 167 -9.23 -7.46 4.13
CA VAL A 167 -9.87 -8.64 4.69
C VAL A 167 -9.76 -9.77 3.68
N ILE A 168 -9.46 -10.98 4.13
CA ILE A 168 -9.38 -12.17 3.28
C ILE A 168 -10.07 -13.38 3.90
N THR A 169 -10.65 -14.20 3.05
CA THR A 169 -11.18 -15.51 3.45
C THR A 169 -10.03 -16.51 3.62
N TYR A 170 -9.95 -17.14 4.79
CA TYR A 170 -8.86 -18.09 5.09
C TYR A 170 -8.75 -19.24 4.09
N ASP A 171 -9.87 -19.91 3.77
CA ASP A 171 -9.88 -21.07 2.87
C ASP A 171 -9.50 -20.71 1.43
N ILE A 172 -9.82 -19.48 1.01
CA ILE A 172 -9.44 -18.99 -0.33
C ILE A 172 -7.95 -18.63 -0.33
N TRP A 173 -7.44 -17.99 0.71
CA TRP A 173 -6.01 -17.68 0.83
C TRP A 173 -5.14 -18.94 0.87
N LYS A 174 -5.63 -20.02 1.49
CA LYS A 174 -4.96 -21.34 1.43
C LYS A 174 -4.84 -21.89 0.01
N LYS A 175 -5.90 -21.76 -0.80
CA LYS A 175 -5.93 -22.22 -2.19
C LYS A 175 -5.09 -21.32 -3.11
N ASN A 176 -5.13 -20.02 -2.88
CA ASN A 176 -4.35 -19.03 -3.62
C ASN A 176 -3.54 -18.15 -2.64
N ARG A 177 -2.28 -18.53 -2.40
CA ARG A 177 -1.40 -17.86 -1.45
C ARG A 177 -1.07 -16.41 -1.84
N TYR A 178 -1.17 -16.06 -3.14
CA TYR A 178 -0.94 -14.71 -3.63
C TYR A 178 -2.06 -13.73 -3.26
N LEU A 179 -3.24 -14.22 -2.84
CA LEU A 179 -4.35 -13.36 -2.47
C LEU A 179 -3.98 -12.36 -1.36
N GLY A 180 -3.24 -12.79 -0.32
CA GLY A 180 -2.78 -11.87 0.73
C GLY A 180 -1.83 -10.78 0.23
N VAL A 181 -1.09 -11.05 -0.86
CA VAL A 181 -0.21 -10.06 -1.50
C VAL A 181 -1.03 -9.10 -2.36
N HIS A 182 -2.00 -9.63 -3.12
CA HIS A 182 -2.92 -8.87 -3.95
C HIS A 182 -3.69 -7.84 -3.12
N GLU A 183 -4.32 -8.27 -2.02
CA GLU A 183 -5.03 -7.35 -1.13
C GLU A 183 -4.10 -6.33 -0.48
N PHE A 184 -2.89 -6.73 -0.10
CA PHE A 184 -1.91 -5.79 0.41
C PHE A 184 -1.56 -4.70 -0.64
N PHE A 185 -1.47 -5.04 -1.93
CA PHE A 185 -1.17 -4.05 -2.96
C PHE A 185 -2.33 -3.11 -3.29
N HIS A 186 -3.58 -3.51 -3.06
CA HIS A 186 -4.69 -2.55 -3.01
C HIS A 186 -4.50 -1.51 -1.91
N THR A 187 -3.97 -1.90 -0.74
CA THR A 187 -3.66 -0.93 0.32
C THR A 187 -2.57 0.07 -0.09
N LEU A 188 -1.70 -0.31 -1.04
CA LEU A 188 -0.71 0.57 -1.67
C LEU A 188 -1.24 1.33 -2.89
N GLY A 189 -2.52 1.15 -3.22
CA GLY A 189 -3.20 1.93 -4.22
C GLY A 189 -3.15 1.39 -5.64
N LEU A 190 -2.82 0.11 -5.82
CA LEU A 190 -3.06 -0.57 -7.09
C LEU A 190 -4.54 -0.94 -7.21
N ASP A 191 -5.09 -0.77 -8.40
CA ASP A 191 -6.47 -1.12 -8.72
C ASP A 191 -6.50 -2.50 -9.41
N ASP A 192 -7.67 -3.12 -9.42
CA ASP A 192 -7.90 -4.38 -10.10
C ASP A 192 -7.69 -4.28 -11.61
N ILE A 193 -7.23 -5.39 -12.20
CA ILE A 193 -7.09 -5.54 -13.65
C ILE A 193 -8.06 -6.62 -14.14
N GLU A 194 -8.91 -6.25 -15.09
CA GLU A 194 -9.86 -7.18 -15.74
C GLU A 194 -9.47 -7.52 -17.19
N ASP A 195 -8.39 -6.92 -17.69
CA ASP A 195 -7.85 -7.16 -19.01
C ASP A 195 -7.28 -8.57 -19.13
N HIS A 196 -7.93 -9.43 -19.92
CA HIS A 196 -7.50 -10.82 -20.15
C HIS A 196 -6.08 -10.92 -20.75
N GLY A 197 -5.59 -9.89 -21.44
CA GLY A 197 -4.22 -9.86 -21.95
C GLY A 197 -3.16 -9.65 -20.85
N LYS A 198 -3.60 -9.46 -19.59
CA LYS A 198 -2.77 -9.20 -18.41
C LYS A 198 -2.99 -10.24 -17.31
N LYS A 199 -3.47 -11.45 -17.66
CA LYS A 199 -3.70 -12.56 -16.71
C LYS A 199 -2.45 -12.96 -15.91
N GLU A 200 -1.27 -12.66 -16.43
CA GLU A 200 0.02 -12.90 -15.79
C GLU A 200 0.37 -11.87 -14.69
N ARG A 201 -0.46 -10.83 -14.51
CA ARG A 201 -0.29 -9.76 -13.53
C ARG A 201 -0.91 -10.12 -12.20
N LEU A 202 -0.22 -9.78 -11.12
CA LEU A 202 -0.68 -10.06 -9.76
C LEU A 202 -2.03 -9.40 -9.46
N MET A 203 -2.27 -8.19 -10.01
CA MET A 203 -3.51 -7.44 -9.82
C MET A 203 -4.65 -7.89 -10.73
N TYR A 204 -4.47 -8.95 -11.54
CA TYR A 204 -5.58 -9.57 -12.24
C TYR A 204 -6.51 -10.28 -11.23
N HIS A 205 -7.80 -9.95 -11.20
CA HIS A 205 -8.65 -10.32 -10.05
C HIS A 205 -9.74 -11.36 -10.36
N LEU A 206 -9.94 -11.64 -11.64
CA LEU A 206 -10.94 -12.62 -12.08
C LEU A 206 -10.43 -14.07 -11.90
N ASP A 207 -11.36 -15.02 -12.00
CA ASP A 207 -11.08 -16.46 -11.93
C ASP A 207 -9.91 -16.84 -12.87
N ASP A 208 -9.11 -17.84 -12.47
CA ASP A 208 -7.89 -18.29 -13.17
C ASP A 208 -6.69 -17.33 -13.14
N ASN A 209 -6.59 -16.44 -12.14
CA ASN A 209 -5.37 -15.68 -11.91
C ASN A 209 -4.17 -16.62 -11.62
N THR A 210 -3.37 -16.86 -12.64
CA THR A 210 -2.05 -17.53 -12.58
C THR A 210 -0.91 -16.52 -12.47
N GLY A 211 -1.25 -15.24 -12.58
CA GLY A 211 -0.36 -14.11 -12.64
C GLY A 211 0.26 -13.73 -11.32
N GLN A 212 1.57 -13.49 -11.38
CA GLN A 212 2.38 -13.18 -10.22
C GLN A 212 3.32 -11.99 -10.49
N SER A 213 3.24 -11.39 -11.67
CA SER A 213 4.14 -10.31 -12.09
C SER A 213 3.59 -8.92 -11.74
N ILE A 214 4.49 -7.95 -11.62
CA ILE A 214 4.18 -6.54 -11.40
C ILE A 214 5.01 -5.74 -12.42
N SER A 215 4.41 -4.80 -13.15
CA SER A 215 5.19 -3.93 -14.05
C SER A 215 5.94 -2.84 -13.31
N ASP A 216 6.89 -2.25 -14.03
CA ASP A 216 7.58 -1.06 -13.59
C ASP A 216 6.64 0.12 -13.31
N THR A 217 5.57 0.28 -14.10
CA THR A 217 4.54 1.29 -13.88
C THR A 217 3.77 1.06 -12.58
N GLU A 218 3.32 -0.18 -12.30
CA GLU A 218 2.64 -0.51 -11.04
C GLU A 218 3.57 -0.30 -9.84
N ARG A 219 4.86 -0.67 -9.96
CA ARG A 219 5.84 -0.32 -8.91
C ARG A 219 5.91 1.19 -8.74
N GLY A 220 6.01 1.94 -9.83
CA GLY A 220 5.99 3.40 -9.83
C GLY A 220 4.75 3.99 -9.14
N ASP A 221 3.58 3.41 -9.34
CA ASP A 221 2.32 3.82 -8.70
C ASP A 221 2.34 3.56 -7.19
N MET A 222 2.77 2.38 -6.76
CA MET A 222 2.94 2.06 -5.33
C MET A 222 3.97 3.00 -4.67
N MET A 223 5.11 3.24 -5.31
CA MET A 223 6.12 4.15 -4.77
C MET A 223 5.62 5.59 -4.72
N HIS A 224 4.83 6.01 -5.72
CA HIS A 224 4.22 7.33 -5.72
C HIS A 224 3.19 7.48 -4.60
N PHE A 225 2.39 6.45 -4.30
CA PHE A 225 1.51 6.44 -3.15
C PHE A 225 2.29 6.65 -1.84
N ILE A 226 3.34 5.85 -1.62
CA ILE A 226 4.21 5.95 -0.44
C ILE A 226 4.79 7.38 -0.31
N MET A 227 5.27 7.95 -1.42
CA MET A 227 5.81 9.31 -1.44
C MET A 227 4.75 10.42 -1.29
N GLY A 228 3.52 10.18 -1.75
CA GLY A 228 2.41 11.11 -1.61
C GLY A 228 2.03 11.31 -0.15
N ASP A 229 1.96 10.23 0.61
CA ASP A 229 1.71 10.29 2.05
C ASP A 229 2.84 11.00 2.80
N LEU A 230 4.09 10.74 2.42
CA LEU A 230 5.26 11.48 2.93
C LEU A 230 5.13 13.00 2.74
N ARG A 231 4.73 13.45 1.55
CA ARG A 231 4.57 14.89 1.24
C ARG A 231 3.45 15.55 2.06
N ARG A 232 2.36 14.83 2.33
CA ARG A 232 1.21 15.36 3.07
C ARG A 232 1.54 15.65 4.55
N MET A 233 2.41 14.84 5.16
CA MET A 233 2.84 14.99 6.56
C MET A 233 3.56 16.32 6.84
N LEU A 234 4.24 16.88 5.84
CA LEU A 234 5.08 18.07 5.97
C LEU A 234 4.28 19.39 6.00
N LYS A 235 2.96 19.34 5.79
CA LYS A 235 2.10 20.53 5.78
C LYS A 235 1.70 21.05 7.17
N GLY A 236 2.22 20.47 8.26
CA GLY A 236 2.01 20.92 9.65
C GLY A 236 0.62 20.63 10.23
N ASN A 237 -0.44 20.81 9.43
CA ASN A 237 -1.83 20.43 9.74
C ASN A 237 -2.20 19.05 9.19
N TYR A 238 -1.25 18.11 9.14
CA TYR A 238 -1.57 16.74 8.78
C TYR A 238 -2.27 16.06 9.96
N SER A 239 -3.58 16.28 10.09
CA SER A 239 -4.45 15.25 10.64
C SER A 239 -4.46 14.15 9.59
N ASN A 240 -3.71 13.07 9.81
CA ASN A 240 -3.91 11.91 8.95
C ASN A 240 -5.40 11.56 9.02
N VAL A 241 -6.10 11.61 7.88
CA VAL A 241 -7.55 11.34 7.83
C VAL A 241 -7.87 9.93 8.37
N SER A 242 -6.83 9.10 8.55
CA SER A 242 -6.86 7.68 8.88
C SER A 242 -6.03 7.26 10.11
N ASN A 243 -5.73 8.15 11.07
CA ASN A 243 -5.10 7.76 12.36
C ASN A 243 -5.91 6.74 13.20
N ASN A 244 -7.04 6.25 12.67
CA ASN A 244 -7.88 5.28 13.33
C ASN A 244 -8.07 4.02 12.47
N THR A 245 -6.97 3.32 12.17
CA THR A 245 -7.00 1.96 11.57
C THR A 245 -8.00 1.06 12.29
N ILE A 246 -8.10 1.18 13.62
CA ILE A 246 -9.09 0.44 14.44
C ILE A 246 -10.52 0.81 14.02
N GLN A 247 -10.87 2.09 13.93
CA GLN A 247 -12.20 2.53 13.50
C GLN A 247 -12.48 2.17 12.04
N LEU A 248 -11.51 2.34 11.15
CA LEU A 248 -11.65 1.93 9.74
C LEU A 248 -11.92 0.43 9.65
N LEU A 249 -11.18 -0.39 10.39
CA LEU A 249 -11.39 -1.82 10.47
C LEU A 249 -12.75 -2.15 11.08
N ARG A 250 -13.16 -1.46 12.16
CA ARG A 250 -14.48 -1.63 12.79
C ARG A 250 -15.62 -1.28 11.84
N ILE A 251 -15.53 -0.18 11.09
CA ILE A 251 -16.54 0.20 10.10
C ILE A 251 -16.57 -0.84 8.97
N PHE A 252 -15.39 -1.22 8.47
CA PHE A 252 -15.27 -2.13 7.35
C PHE A 252 -15.82 -3.53 7.68
N ILE A 253 -15.35 -4.14 8.76
CA ILE A 253 -15.75 -5.49 9.19
C ILE A 253 -17.24 -5.56 9.59
N ASN A 254 -17.84 -4.46 10.05
CA ASN A 254 -19.26 -4.42 10.39
C ASN A 254 -20.16 -3.94 9.22
N ASN A 255 -19.59 -3.68 8.04
CA ASN A 255 -20.39 -3.31 6.88
C ASN A 255 -21.22 -4.51 6.42
N LYS A 256 -22.55 -4.40 6.57
CA LYS A 256 -23.51 -5.46 6.21
C LYS A 256 -23.45 -5.85 4.74
N THR A 257 -23.10 -4.91 3.86
CA THR A 257 -22.99 -5.15 2.40
C THR A 257 -21.85 -6.10 2.06
N ASN A 258 -20.80 -6.17 2.89
CA ASN A 258 -19.65 -7.05 2.66
C ASN A 258 -19.88 -8.48 3.17
N GLY A 259 -20.88 -8.67 4.05
CA GLY A 259 -21.30 -10.00 4.51
C GLY A 259 -20.22 -10.83 5.21
N PHE A 260 -19.29 -10.18 5.93
CA PHE A 260 -18.19 -10.87 6.61
C PHE A 260 -18.69 -11.82 7.71
N LYS A 261 -18.22 -13.08 7.68
CA LYS A 261 -18.40 -14.05 8.76
C LYS A 261 -17.08 -14.26 9.49
N TYR A 262 -17.09 -14.01 10.79
CA TYR A 262 -15.90 -14.05 11.64
C TYR A 262 -16.29 -14.22 13.11
N ASN A 263 -15.32 -14.62 13.94
CA ASN A 263 -15.47 -14.71 15.38
C ASN A 263 -15.46 -13.31 16.01
N LYS A 264 -16.66 -12.82 16.32
CA LYS A 264 -16.85 -11.52 16.97
C LYS A 264 -16.16 -11.39 18.33
N ALA A 265 -15.92 -12.50 19.05
CA ALA A 265 -15.24 -12.44 20.34
C ALA A 265 -13.75 -12.08 20.19
N LYS A 266 -13.10 -12.52 19.10
CA LYS A 266 -11.72 -12.12 18.75
C LYS A 266 -11.61 -10.66 18.30
N PHE A 267 -12.74 -10.02 18.00
CA PHE A 267 -12.82 -8.64 17.49
C PHE A 267 -13.29 -7.61 18.55
N ARG A 268 -13.42 -8.01 19.82
CA ARG A 268 -13.82 -7.10 20.90
C ARG A 268 -12.66 -6.24 21.37
#